data_AF-A0A059F3K8-F1
#
_entry.id   AF-A0A059F3K8-F1
#
_cell.length_a   1.000
_cell.length_b   1.000
_cell.length_c   1.000
_cell.angle_alpha   90.00
_cell.angle_beta   90.00
_cell.angle_gamma   90.00
#
_symmetry.space_group_name_H-M   'P 1'
#
loop_
_entity.id
_entity.type
_entity.pdbx_description
1 polymer ?
#
loop_
_entity_poly.entity_id
_entity_poly.type
_entity_poly.pdbx_seq_one_letter_code
_entity_poly.pdbx_strand_id
1 'polypeptide(L)'
;FLVEVFFIIRNSTKDTPFISQLINYSIKKITRAYAKVIENKEASTILPLICDNVMSGTKIFTDEHRSYSSLTRRGYVHMTVCHKYEFVNKINNAHTQFVESFNNVIKEEIKRRKGVSTVKRQIFLNEICWFFNNKDNRFMKILNLIKI
;
A
#
# COMPACT_ATOMS: atom_id res chain seq x y z
N PHE A 1 3.86 18.09 -1.94
CA PHE A 1 4.39 16.93 -1.21
C PHE A 1 3.39 15.79 -1.29
N LEU A 2 3.56 14.92 -2.29
CA LEU A 2 2.69 13.75 -2.49
C LEU A 2 3.04 12.68 -1.46
N VAL A 3 2.05 12.32 -0.66
CA VAL A 3 2.07 11.25 0.34
C VAL A 3 1.37 10.08 -0.33
N GLU A 4 1.96 8.88 -0.40
CA GLU A 4 1.39 7.73 -1.12
C GLU A 4 1.68 6.43 -0.38
N VAL A 5 0.70 5.57 -0.10
CA VAL A 5 0.91 4.24 0.50
C VAL A 5 0.78 3.17 -0.58
N PHE A 6 1.68 2.20 -0.62
CA PHE A 6 1.76 1.19 -1.69
C PHE A 6 1.20 -0.17 -1.24
N PHE A 7 0.30 -0.76 -2.00
CA PHE A 7 -0.30 -2.07 -1.75
C PHE A 7 0.00 -2.98 -2.93
N ILE A 8 0.31 -4.22 -2.63
CA ILE A 8 0.86 -5.18 -3.58
C ILE A 8 0.09 -6.49 -3.39
N ILE A 9 -0.84 -6.80 -4.30
CA ILE A 9 -1.69 -7.99 -4.23
C ILE A 9 -1.19 -9.07 -5.19
N ARG A 10 -1.02 -10.30 -4.70
CA ARG A 10 -0.61 -11.43 -5.55
C ARG A 10 -1.77 -12.00 -6.36
N ASN A 11 -1.51 -12.34 -7.62
CA ASN A 11 -2.36 -13.27 -8.37
C ASN A 11 -2.07 -14.73 -7.96
N SER A 12 -2.74 -15.24 -6.92
CA SER A 12 -2.80 -16.69 -6.65
C SER A 12 -4.24 -17.13 -6.39
N THR A 13 -4.58 -18.35 -6.83
CA THR A 13 -5.88 -19.04 -6.67
C THR A 13 -5.96 -19.87 -5.39
N LYS A 14 -4.84 -20.11 -4.71
CA LYS A 14 -4.78 -20.76 -3.41
C LYS A 14 -4.07 -19.83 -2.43
N ASP A 15 -4.78 -19.57 -1.34
CA ASP A 15 -4.39 -18.85 -0.13
C ASP A 15 -3.91 -17.40 -0.31
N THR A 16 -4.65 -16.51 0.36
CA THR A 16 -4.44 -15.06 0.49
C THR A 16 -2.96 -14.66 0.55
N PRO A 17 -2.57 -13.58 -0.13
CA PRO A 17 -1.75 -12.59 0.59
C PRO A 17 -1.97 -11.16 0.08
N PHE A 18 -2.56 -10.32 0.92
CA PHE A 18 -2.36 -8.88 0.84
C PHE A 18 -0.94 -8.61 1.32
N ILE A 19 -0.03 -8.17 0.44
CA ILE A 19 1.18 -7.48 0.89
C ILE A 19 0.93 -5.99 0.78
N SER A 20 1.45 -5.29 1.75
CA SER A 20 0.98 -3.97 2.11
C SER A 20 2.19 -3.22 2.61
N GLN A 21 2.46 -2.06 2.03
CA GLN A 21 3.70 -1.33 2.20
C GLN A 21 3.41 0.13 2.55
N LEU A 22 3.98 0.62 3.64
CA LEU A 22 3.82 2.01 4.03
C LEU A 22 4.85 2.86 3.29
N ILE A 23 4.38 3.88 2.60
CA ILE A 23 5.25 4.88 2.00
C ILE A 23 4.82 6.26 2.53
N ASN A 24 5.79 6.92 3.14
CA ASN A 24 5.73 8.21 3.83
C ASN A 24 4.78 8.34 5.05
N TYR A 25 5.33 8.96 6.09
CA TYR A 25 4.75 9.17 7.41
C TYR A 25 4.78 10.67 7.70
N SER A 26 3.61 11.27 7.87
CA SER A 26 3.45 12.40 8.77
C SER A 26 2.72 11.87 10.00
N ILE A 27 3.21 12.24 11.18
CA ILE A 27 3.06 11.57 12.50
C ILE A 27 1.62 11.16 12.92
N LYS A 28 0.56 11.46 12.16
CA LYS A 28 -0.82 11.19 12.57
C LYS A 28 -1.77 10.58 11.53
N LYS A 29 -1.45 10.50 10.22
CA LYS A 29 -2.46 10.08 9.22
C LYS A 29 -1.89 9.62 7.87
N ILE A 30 -2.40 8.50 7.33
CA ILE A 30 -2.31 8.22 5.89
C ILE A 30 -3.32 9.10 5.13
N THR A 31 -2.85 9.80 4.09
CA THR A 31 -3.70 10.60 3.20
C THR A 31 -3.99 9.94 1.86
N ARG A 32 -3.14 9.03 1.37
CA ARG A 32 -3.30 8.36 0.07
C ARG A 32 -2.87 6.90 0.11
N ALA A 33 -3.52 6.09 -0.70
CA ALA A 33 -3.27 4.68 -0.96
C ALA A 33 -3.17 4.43 -2.47
N TYR A 34 -2.33 3.49 -2.83
CA TYR A 34 -2.06 2.98 -4.16
C TYR A 34 -2.00 1.47 -4.05
N ALA A 35 -2.69 0.73 -4.91
CA ALA A 35 -2.68 -0.72 -4.86
C ALA A 35 -2.53 -1.32 -6.26
N LYS A 36 -1.64 -2.31 -6.40
CA LYS A 36 -1.38 -2.99 -7.67
C LYS A 36 -1.33 -4.51 -7.51
N VAL A 37 -1.93 -5.19 -8.48
CA VAL A 37 -1.78 -6.64 -8.65
C VAL A 37 -0.41 -6.91 -9.26
N ILE A 38 0.32 -7.83 -8.63
CA ILE A 38 1.65 -8.26 -9.04
C ILE A 38 1.70 -9.77 -9.24
N GLU A 39 2.68 -10.19 -10.03
CA GLU A 39 2.93 -11.59 -10.32
C GLU A 39 3.76 -12.25 -9.21
N ASN A 40 4.78 -11.56 -8.70
CA ASN A 40 5.71 -12.07 -7.70
C ASN A 40 6.22 -10.96 -6.75
N LYS A 41 6.71 -11.37 -5.59
CA LYS A 41 7.19 -10.48 -4.52
C LYS A 41 8.69 -10.16 -4.66
N GLU A 42 9.28 -10.39 -5.82
CA GLU A 42 10.72 -10.19 -6.02
C GLU A 42 11.07 -8.70 -6.01
N ALA A 43 12.31 -8.41 -5.63
CA ALA A 43 12.84 -7.05 -5.66
C ALA A 43 12.72 -6.41 -7.05
N SER A 44 12.90 -7.20 -8.11
CA SER A 44 12.76 -6.77 -9.51
C SER A 44 11.35 -6.29 -9.88
N THR A 45 10.32 -6.81 -9.21
CA THR A 45 8.92 -6.39 -9.43
C THR A 45 8.55 -5.22 -8.52
N ILE A 46 8.95 -5.27 -7.24
CA ILE A 46 8.49 -4.31 -6.24
C ILE A 46 9.27 -2.98 -6.33
N LEU A 47 10.59 -3.03 -6.50
CA LEU A 47 11.41 -1.81 -6.45
C LEU A 47 11.08 -0.81 -7.56
N PRO A 48 10.85 -1.21 -8.84
CA PRO A 48 10.42 -0.27 -9.86
C PRO A 48 9.09 0.39 -9.51
N LEU A 49 8.11 -0.36 -9.00
CA LEU A 49 6.82 0.20 -8.60
C LEU A 49 6.96 1.28 -7.53
N ILE A 50 7.86 1.08 -6.57
CA ILE A 50 8.18 2.10 -5.56
C ILE A 50 8.85 3.29 -6.25
N CYS A 51 9.84 3.07 -7.10
CA CYS A 51 10.58 4.14 -7.77
C CYS A 51 9.69 5.03 -8.65
N ASP A 52 8.74 4.43 -9.35
CA ASP A 52 7.89 5.13 -10.32
C ASP A 52 6.83 6.02 -9.65
N ASN A 53 6.50 5.74 -8.39
CA ASN A 53 5.40 6.41 -7.72
C ASN A 53 5.82 7.15 -6.44
N VAL A 54 7.06 6.94 -5.99
CA VAL A 54 7.55 7.48 -4.73
C VAL A 54 8.82 8.25 -4.99
N MET A 55 8.76 9.54 -4.67
CA MET A 55 9.90 10.43 -4.75
C MET A 55 11.06 9.90 -3.91
N SER A 56 12.25 9.85 -4.51
CA SER A 56 13.48 9.54 -3.77
C SER A 56 13.70 10.52 -2.60
N GLY A 57 14.40 10.08 -1.56
CA GLY A 57 14.50 10.80 -0.28
C GLY A 57 13.31 10.59 0.65
N THR A 58 12.24 9.95 0.18
CA THR A 58 11.07 9.63 1.03
C THR A 58 11.42 8.59 2.08
N LYS A 59 10.85 8.76 3.28
CA LYS A 59 10.90 7.75 4.34
C LYS A 59 9.91 6.63 4.07
N ILE A 60 10.40 5.40 3.98
CA ILE A 60 9.62 4.20 3.69
C ILE A 60 9.69 3.25 4.88
N PHE A 61 8.54 2.72 5.30
CA PHE A 61 8.46 1.75 6.39
C PHE A 61 7.99 0.41 5.84
N THR A 62 8.79 -0.63 6.03
CA THR A 62 8.44 -1.99 5.59
C THR A 62 8.67 -3.02 6.70
N ASP A 63 8.20 -4.22 6.47
CA ASP A 63 8.72 -5.40 7.18
C ASP A 63 10.17 -5.70 6.73
N GLU A 64 10.81 -6.68 7.36
CA GLU A 64 12.19 -7.08 7.06
C GLU A 64 12.33 -7.94 5.77
N HIS A 65 11.39 -7.85 4.84
CA HIS A 65 11.43 -8.66 3.63
C HIS A 65 12.63 -8.27 2.73
N ARG A 66 13.37 -9.28 2.25
CA ARG A 66 14.62 -9.10 1.48
C ARG A 66 14.44 -8.23 0.23
N SER A 67 13.26 -8.25 -0.39
CA SER A 67 12.94 -7.45 -1.58
C SER A 67 13.12 -5.94 -1.38
N TYR A 68 13.07 -5.46 -0.13
CA TYR A 68 13.22 -4.05 0.23
C TYR A 68 14.68 -3.65 0.56
N SER A 69 15.60 -4.61 0.64
CA SER A 69 17.01 -4.37 1.03
C SER A 69 17.74 -3.31 0.20
N SER A 70 17.29 -3.06 -1.03
CA SER A 70 17.90 -2.07 -1.93
C SER A 70 17.28 -0.67 -1.85
N LEU A 71 16.30 -0.42 -0.98
CA LEU A 71 15.64 0.89 -0.87
C LEU A 71 16.62 1.99 -0.45
N THR A 72 17.47 1.74 0.54
CA THR A 72 18.50 2.69 0.98
C THR A 72 19.44 3.07 -0.16
N ARG A 73 19.87 2.08 -0.96
CA ARG A 73 20.74 2.31 -2.13
C ARG A 73 20.05 3.08 -3.26
N ARG A 74 18.71 3.05 -3.31
CA ARG A 74 17.89 3.80 -4.28
C ARG A 74 17.50 5.21 -3.78
N GLY A 75 18.10 5.65 -2.67
CA GLY A 75 17.95 7.00 -2.13
C GLY A 75 16.76 7.16 -1.17
N TYR A 76 16.15 6.08 -0.71
CA TYR A 76 15.06 6.14 0.28
C TYR A 76 15.58 6.07 1.71
N VAL A 77 14.90 6.73 2.64
CA VAL A 77 15.15 6.53 4.08
C VAL A 77 14.34 5.31 4.51
N HIS A 78 14.98 4.13 4.50
CA HIS A 78 14.31 2.87 4.77
C HIS A 78 14.31 2.53 6.27
N MET A 79 13.12 2.38 6.82
CA MET A 79 12.88 1.97 8.20
C MET A 79 12.21 0.61 8.21
N THR A 80 12.66 -0.30 9.06
CA THR A 80 12.10 -1.65 9.18
C THR A 80 11.48 -1.89 10.55
N VAL A 81 10.44 -2.73 10.57
CA VAL A 81 9.86 -3.29 11.79
C VAL A 81 10.00 -4.79 11.74
N CYS A 82 10.64 -5.36 12.76
CA CYS A 82 10.65 -6.81 12.95
C CYS A 82 9.40 -7.25 13.71
N HIS A 83 8.41 -7.74 12.97
CA HIS A 83 7.16 -8.26 13.54
C HIS A 83 7.33 -9.46 14.49
N LYS A 84 8.52 -10.08 14.52
CA LYS A 84 8.84 -11.16 15.45
C LYS A 84 9.06 -10.66 16.88
N TYR A 85 9.50 -9.41 17.04
CA TYR A 85 9.95 -8.89 18.33
C TYR A 85 9.13 -7.69 18.81
N GLU A 86 8.66 -6.82 17.90
CA GLU A 86 7.98 -5.58 18.28
C GLU A 86 6.86 -5.20 17.29
N PHE A 87 5.72 -4.74 17.82
CA PHE A 87 4.61 -4.16 17.03
C PHE A 87 4.87 -2.69 16.66
N VAL A 88 5.70 -2.02 17.45
CA VAL A 88 6.21 -0.67 17.23
C VAL A 88 7.70 -0.72 17.56
N ASN A 89 8.55 -0.37 16.60
CA ASN A 89 9.98 -0.31 16.82
C ASN A 89 10.29 0.82 17.81
N LYS A 90 10.81 0.49 18.99
CA LYS A 90 10.98 1.46 20.09
C LYS A 90 12.08 2.50 19.84
N ILE A 91 13.00 2.22 18.94
CA ILE A 91 14.14 3.10 18.62
C ILE A 91 13.72 4.18 17.63
N ASN A 92 12.86 3.82 16.67
CA ASN A 92 12.53 4.70 15.54
C ASN A 92 11.02 4.96 15.36
N ASN A 93 10.17 4.46 16.26
CA ASN A 93 8.72 4.53 16.25
C ASN A 93 8.06 4.04 14.95
N ALA A 94 8.76 3.20 14.18
CA ALA A 94 8.21 2.54 13.00
C ALA A 94 7.12 1.55 13.42
N HIS A 95 5.99 1.59 12.73
CA HIS A 95 4.88 0.65 12.90
C HIS A 95 4.11 0.56 11.57
N THR A 96 3.54 -0.61 11.29
CA THR A 96 2.80 -0.90 10.05
C THR A 96 1.28 -0.94 10.29
N GLN A 97 0.81 -0.44 11.44
CA GLN A 97 -0.61 -0.50 11.83
C GLN A 97 -1.57 0.10 10.78
N PHE A 98 -1.19 1.21 10.15
CA PHE A 98 -2.04 1.82 9.14
C PHE A 98 -2.15 0.98 7.86
N VAL A 99 -1.07 0.26 7.54
CA VAL A 99 -1.03 -0.69 6.45
C VAL A 99 -1.95 -1.87 6.75
N GLU A 100 -1.91 -2.40 7.97
CA GLU A 100 -2.83 -3.43 8.46
C GLU A 100 -4.29 -2.95 8.43
N SER A 101 -4.54 -1.71 8.84
CA SER A 101 -5.88 -1.09 8.80
C SER A 101 -6.44 -1.04 7.38
N PHE A 102 -5.66 -0.60 6.39
CA PHE A 102 -6.12 -0.59 5.00
C PHE A 102 -6.29 -2.01 4.43
N ASN A 103 -5.42 -2.96 4.79
CA ASN A 103 -5.62 -4.36 4.43
C ASN A 103 -6.95 -4.89 4.94
N ASN A 104 -7.34 -4.52 6.16
CA ASN A 104 -8.64 -4.89 6.72
C ASN A 104 -9.79 -4.29 5.90
N VAL A 105 -9.68 -3.03 5.46
CA VAL A 105 -10.66 -2.42 4.53
C VAL A 105 -10.81 -3.27 3.26
N ILE A 106 -9.69 -3.69 2.65
CA ILE A 106 -9.78 -4.50 1.44
C ILE A 106 -10.40 -5.87 1.72
N LYS A 107 -9.99 -6.55 2.81
CA LYS A 107 -10.54 -7.86 3.21
C LYS A 107 -12.04 -7.80 3.44
N GLU A 108 -12.52 -6.79 4.17
CA GLU A 108 -13.94 -6.60 4.41
C GLU A 108 -14.70 -6.33 3.11
N GLU A 109 -14.14 -5.54 2.19
CA GLU A 109 -14.75 -5.32 0.88
C GLU A 109 -14.82 -6.59 0.02
N ILE A 110 -13.80 -7.45 0.05
CA ILE A 110 -13.86 -8.76 -0.61
C ILE A 110 -14.95 -9.63 0.02
N LYS A 111 -15.05 -9.67 1.35
CA LYS A 111 -16.05 -10.44 2.08
C LYS A 111 -17.46 -9.95 1.75
N ARG A 112 -17.68 -8.64 1.75
CA ARG A 112 -18.94 -7.99 1.39
C ARG A 112 -19.38 -8.34 -0.04
N ARG A 113 -18.44 -8.42 -0.98
CA ARG A 113 -18.69 -8.79 -2.39
C ARG A 113 -18.75 -10.30 -2.64
N LYS A 114 -18.56 -11.13 -1.60
CA LYS A 114 -18.46 -12.60 -1.68
C LYS A 114 -17.36 -13.06 -2.65
N GLY A 115 -16.23 -12.36 -2.65
CA GLY A 115 -15.10 -12.62 -3.53
C GLY A 115 -14.97 -11.60 -4.67
N VAL A 116 -13.84 -11.67 -5.36
CA VAL A 116 -13.53 -10.82 -6.53
C VAL A 116 -12.85 -11.70 -7.57
N SER A 117 -13.39 -11.71 -8.80
CA SER A 117 -12.80 -12.44 -9.92
C SER A 117 -11.37 -11.95 -10.20
N THR A 118 -10.46 -12.88 -10.50
CA THR A 118 -9.03 -12.61 -10.75
C THR A 118 -8.83 -11.51 -11.79
N VAL A 119 -9.60 -11.53 -12.88
CA VAL A 119 -9.50 -10.54 -13.96
C VAL A 119 -9.95 -9.13 -13.54
N LYS A 120 -10.75 -9.01 -12.46
CA LYS A 120 -11.27 -7.74 -11.94
C LYS A 120 -10.49 -7.20 -10.74
N ARG A 121 -9.46 -7.92 -10.26
CA ARG A 121 -8.72 -7.55 -9.04
C ARG A 121 -8.09 -6.16 -9.10
N GLN A 122 -7.50 -5.79 -10.24
CA GLN A 122 -6.90 -4.46 -10.37
C GLN A 122 -7.96 -3.35 -10.38
N ILE A 123 -9.08 -3.56 -11.07
CA ILE A 123 -10.20 -2.59 -11.08
C ILE A 123 -10.76 -2.43 -9.67
N PHE A 124 -10.96 -3.54 -8.95
CA PHE A 124 -11.38 -3.52 -7.56
C PHE A 124 -10.41 -2.74 -6.67
N LEU A 125 -9.10 -2.95 -6.83
CA LEU A 125 -8.09 -2.20 -6.07
C LEU A 125 -8.11 -0.70 -6.39
N ASN A 126 -8.24 -0.35 -7.67
CA ASN A 126 -8.34 1.05 -8.10
C ASN A 126 -9.56 1.73 -7.47
N GLU A 127 -10.70 1.03 -7.42
CA GLU A 127 -11.94 1.50 -6.78
C GLU A 127 -11.72 1.78 -5.29
N ILE A 128 -11.17 0.81 -4.54
CA ILE A 128 -10.93 0.98 -3.10
C ILE A 128 -9.91 2.11 -2.82
N CYS A 129 -8.83 2.19 -3.61
CA CYS A 129 -7.86 3.28 -3.49
C CYS A 129 -8.51 4.63 -3.78
N TRP A 130 -9.34 4.72 -4.82
CA TRP A 130 -10.05 5.95 -5.15
C TRP A 130 -10.97 6.39 -4.01
N PHE A 131 -11.74 5.47 -3.41
CA PHE A 131 -12.60 5.80 -2.26
C PHE A 131 -11.82 6.26 -1.04
N PHE A 132 -10.65 5.65 -0.78
CA PHE A 132 -9.78 6.01 0.32
C PHE A 132 -9.15 7.39 0.12
N ASN A 133 -8.63 7.65 -1.09
CA ASN A 133 -7.94 8.90 -1.46
C ASN A 133 -8.86 10.10 -1.52
N ASN A 134 -10.16 9.87 -1.71
CA ASN A 134 -11.16 10.92 -1.90
C ASN A 134 -12.17 11.02 -0.74
N LYS A 135 -11.85 10.43 0.42
CA LYS A 135 -12.76 10.31 1.57
C LYS A 135 -13.40 11.64 2.02
N ASP A 136 -12.69 12.75 1.89
CA ASP A 136 -13.17 14.05 2.38
C ASP A 136 -14.17 14.72 1.41
N ASN A 137 -14.20 14.35 0.12
CA ASN A 137 -15.10 14.97 -0.86
C ASN A 137 -15.46 14.07 -2.06
N ARG A 138 -15.99 12.87 -1.76
CA ARG A 138 -16.30 11.86 -2.80
C ARG A 138 -17.35 12.34 -3.79
N PHE A 139 -18.42 12.96 -3.30
CA PHE A 139 -19.55 13.37 -4.12
C PHE A 139 -19.12 14.40 -5.19
N MET A 140 -18.40 15.46 -4.79
CA MET A 140 -17.93 16.46 -5.78
C MET A 140 -16.92 15.87 -6.75
N LYS A 141 -16.07 14.93 -6.31
CA LYS A 141 -15.14 14.25 -7.21
C LYS A 141 -15.87 13.40 -8.26
N ILE A 142 -16.94 12.71 -7.88
CA ILE A 142 -17.80 11.97 -8.82
C ILE A 142 -18.47 12.94 -9.79
N LEU A 143 -19.05 14.03 -9.29
CA LEU A 143 -19.68 15.04 -10.15
C LEU A 143 -18.71 15.62 -11.17
N ASN A 144 -17.47 15.92 -10.77
CA ASN A 144 -16.45 16.42 -11.68
C ASN A 144 -15.99 15.39 -12.73
N LEU A 145 -16.16 14.09 -12.47
CA LEU A 145 -15.87 13.05 -13.47
C LEU A 145 -17.01 12.85 -14.46
N ILE A 146 -18.26 13.17 -14.07
CA ILE A 146 -19.46 13.02 -14.90
C ILE A 146 -19.75 14.28 -15.72
N LYS A 147 -19.31 15.45 -15.25
CA LYS A 147 -19.33 16.71 -16.02
C LYS A 147 -18.39 16.58 -17.21
N ILE A 148 -18.92 16.01 -18.29
CA ILE A 148 -18.37 16.00 -19.65
C ILE A 148 -18.71 17.34 -20.30
#